data_AF-A0A6M8VSA9-F1
#
_entry.id   AF-A0A6M8VSA9-F1
#
_cell.length_a   1.000
_cell.length_b   1.000
_cell.length_c   1.000
_cell.angle_alpha   90.00
_cell.angle_beta   90.00
_cell.angle_gamma   90.00
#
_symmetry.space_group_name_H-M   'P 1'
#
loop_
_entity.id
_entity.type
_entity.pdbx_description
1 polymer ?
#
loop_
_entity_poly.entity_id
_entity_poly.type
_entity_poly.pdbx_seq_one_letter_code
_entity_poly.pdbx_strand_id
1 'polypeptide(L)'
;MDYSIQDLASKMGFEVLSEDGQYTASYSDAANPMINGVAEIRMEEDGRLFSASLYHRRGDYEADDGQIYKDYEENVEIRAMRIGSGDVFRIIHMELDGQTHHAGNQAMIELGLCIFHSRIVDIQEGAAAQYIESAMAVNAEAQSPVLGHFRENMDFSPQRSTGVVIAFPGRRAEGHKQKGLTV
;
A
#
# COMPACT_ATOMS: atom_id res chain seq x y z
N MET A 1 -21.71 21.05 -5.44
CA MET A 1 -21.46 20.47 -4.11
C MET A 1 -20.03 20.78 -3.76
N ASP A 2 -19.78 21.11 -2.51
CA ASP A 2 -18.50 21.66 -2.06
C ASP A 2 -17.94 20.72 -0.98
N TYR A 3 -16.65 20.42 -1.06
CA TYR A 3 -15.97 19.43 -0.24
C TYR A 3 -14.78 20.08 0.44
N SER A 4 -14.54 19.77 1.71
CA SER A 4 -13.23 20.10 2.28
C SER A 4 -12.14 19.18 1.72
N ILE A 5 -10.87 19.57 1.84
CA ILE A 5 -9.77 18.67 1.49
C ILE A 5 -9.82 17.36 2.31
N GLN A 6 -10.26 17.45 3.56
CA GLN A 6 -10.43 16.29 4.44
C GLN A 6 -11.58 15.39 3.98
N ASP A 7 -12.68 15.97 3.47
CA ASP A 7 -13.78 15.20 2.88
C ASP A 7 -13.31 14.49 1.61
N LEU A 8 -12.56 15.16 0.74
CA LEU A 8 -11.98 14.55 -0.45
C LEU A 8 -11.04 13.40 -0.07
N ALA A 9 -10.15 13.62 0.90
CA ALA A 9 -9.25 12.59 1.45
C ALA A 9 -10.00 11.35 1.91
N SER A 10 -10.98 11.54 2.79
CA SER A 10 -11.79 10.44 3.32
C SER A 10 -12.61 9.75 2.23
N LYS A 11 -13.24 10.50 1.32
CA LYS A 11 -14.08 9.93 0.27
C LYS A 11 -13.28 9.20 -0.79
N MET A 12 -12.06 9.64 -1.08
CA MET A 12 -11.22 9.09 -2.15
C MET A 12 -10.18 8.11 -1.65
N GLY A 13 -10.04 7.88 -0.33
CA GLY A 13 -9.16 6.83 0.21
C GLY A 13 -7.69 7.21 0.27
N PHE A 14 -7.36 8.50 0.39
CA PHE A 14 -6.00 8.97 0.64
C PHE A 14 -5.89 9.64 2.01
N GLU A 15 -4.74 9.51 2.66
CA GLU A 15 -4.57 9.97 4.04
C GLU A 15 -4.09 11.42 4.12
N VAL A 16 -2.88 11.68 3.63
CA VAL A 16 -2.20 12.97 3.80
C VAL A 16 -1.39 13.26 2.53
N LEU A 17 -1.50 14.50 2.06
CA LEU A 17 -0.64 15.00 0.99
C LEU A 17 0.76 15.28 1.57
N SER A 18 1.81 15.04 0.79
CA SER A 18 3.18 15.42 1.13
C SER A 18 3.31 16.93 1.38
N GLU A 19 4.47 17.38 1.88
CA GLU A 19 4.76 18.81 2.04
C GLU A 19 4.65 19.57 0.71
N ASP A 20 4.89 18.90 -0.41
CA ASP A 20 4.74 19.43 -1.77
C ASP A 20 3.28 19.41 -2.26
N GLY A 21 2.33 18.96 -1.43
CA GLY A 21 0.92 18.89 -1.77
C GLY A 21 0.56 17.73 -2.71
N GLN A 22 1.36 16.68 -2.75
CA GLN A 22 1.18 15.53 -3.65
C GLN A 22 1.02 14.22 -2.86
N TYR A 23 0.21 13.32 -3.39
CA TYR A 23 0.14 11.93 -2.98
C TYR A 23 0.23 11.07 -4.23
N THR A 24 1.08 10.04 -4.18
CA THR A 24 1.24 9.09 -5.29
C THR A 24 1.31 7.68 -4.73
N ALA A 25 0.52 6.78 -5.31
CA ALA A 25 0.60 5.34 -5.08
C ALA A 25 0.74 4.65 -6.43
N SER A 26 1.61 3.64 -6.51
CA SER A 26 1.80 2.89 -7.74
C SER A 26 2.30 1.48 -7.47
N TYR A 27 1.88 0.54 -8.29
CA TYR A 27 2.46 -0.80 -8.31
C TYR A 27 2.57 -1.32 -9.74
N SER A 28 3.47 -2.29 -9.93
CA SER A 28 3.61 -3.03 -11.18
C SER A 28 3.87 -4.48 -10.83
N ASP A 29 3.03 -5.38 -11.34
CA ASP A 29 3.15 -6.81 -11.06
C ASP A 29 4.46 -7.36 -11.65
N ALA A 30 5.24 -8.07 -10.84
CA ALA A 30 6.55 -8.55 -11.24
C ALA A 30 6.49 -9.68 -12.29
N ALA A 31 5.42 -10.48 -12.29
CA ALA A 31 5.22 -11.58 -13.24
C ALA A 31 4.62 -11.09 -14.56
N ASN A 32 3.75 -10.07 -14.50
CA ASN A 32 3.15 -9.46 -15.67
C ASN A 32 3.09 -7.91 -15.52
N PRO A 33 4.09 -7.18 -16.05
CA PRO A 33 4.14 -5.71 -15.93
C PRO A 33 2.96 -4.96 -16.58
N MET A 34 2.16 -5.64 -17.41
CA MET A 34 0.92 -5.07 -17.95
C MET A 34 -0.14 -4.88 -16.86
N ILE A 35 -0.07 -5.64 -15.77
CA ILE A 35 -0.90 -5.43 -14.59
C ILE A 35 -0.19 -4.40 -13.72
N ASN A 36 -0.77 -3.22 -13.64
CA ASN A 36 -0.20 -2.11 -12.89
C ASN A 36 -1.31 -1.14 -12.49
N GLY A 37 -1.00 -0.30 -11.52
CA GLY A 37 -1.88 0.80 -11.15
C GLY A 37 -1.08 2.00 -10.72
N VAL A 38 -1.61 3.18 -11.02
CA VAL A 38 -1.06 4.46 -10.60
C VAL A 38 -2.22 5.33 -10.12
N ALA A 39 -2.04 5.96 -8.97
CA ALA A 39 -2.93 7.00 -8.46
C ALA A 39 -2.07 8.20 -8.11
N GLU A 40 -2.41 9.36 -8.66
CA GLU A 40 -1.78 10.63 -8.38
C GLU A 40 -2.84 11.61 -7.92
N ILE A 41 -2.62 12.25 -6.78
CA ILE A 41 -3.43 13.32 -6.24
C ILE A 41 -2.49 14.48 -5.96
N ARG A 42 -2.85 15.69 -6.39
CA ARG A 42 -2.00 16.85 -6.17
C ARG A 42 -2.79 18.15 -6.06
N MET A 43 -2.18 19.08 -5.33
CA MET A 43 -2.55 20.49 -5.33
C MET A 43 -1.80 21.20 -6.45
N GLU A 44 -2.54 21.78 -7.39
CA GLU A 44 -2.03 22.59 -8.49
C GLU A 44 -2.34 24.08 -8.25
N GLU A 45 -1.70 24.95 -9.03
CA GLU A 45 -1.95 26.40 -9.04
C GLU A 45 -1.89 27.04 -7.64
N ASP A 46 -0.81 26.78 -6.89
CA ASP A 46 -0.61 27.27 -5.51
C ASP A 46 -1.78 26.88 -4.57
N GLY A 47 -2.31 25.68 -4.77
CA GLY A 47 -3.41 25.13 -3.96
C GLY A 47 -4.80 25.55 -4.41
N ARG A 48 -4.95 26.26 -5.54
CA ARG A 48 -6.26 26.66 -6.08
C ARG A 48 -6.98 25.55 -6.81
N LEU A 49 -6.24 24.58 -7.34
CA LEU A 49 -6.80 23.46 -8.07
C LEU A 49 -6.39 22.16 -7.36
N PHE A 50 -7.36 21.28 -7.15
CA PHE A 50 -7.15 19.91 -6.72
C PHE A 50 -7.33 19.01 -7.93
N SER A 51 -6.36 18.15 -8.17
CA SER A 51 -6.36 17.21 -9.28
C SER A 51 -6.12 15.81 -8.74
N ALA A 52 -6.91 14.86 -9.22
CA ALA A 52 -6.73 13.46 -8.91
C ALA A 52 -6.93 12.64 -10.17
N SER A 53 -5.96 11.80 -10.48
CA SER A 53 -5.96 10.92 -11.63
C SER A 53 -5.56 9.52 -11.19
N LEU A 54 -6.24 8.53 -11.74
CA LEU A 54 -5.97 7.13 -11.48
C LEU A 54 -6.05 6.36 -12.79
N TYR A 55 -5.04 5.53 -13.03
CA TYR A 55 -5.02 4.51 -14.08
C TYR A 55 -4.87 3.16 -13.39
N HIS A 56 -5.70 2.19 -13.75
CA HIS A 56 -5.59 0.83 -13.21
C HIS A 56 -5.82 -0.20 -14.30
N ARG A 57 -4.83 -1.06 -14.51
CA ARG A 57 -4.94 -2.23 -15.38
C ARG A 57 -4.86 -3.50 -14.55
N ARG A 58 -5.95 -4.26 -14.58
CA ARG A 58 -6.10 -5.55 -13.87
C ARG A 58 -6.07 -6.69 -14.86
N GLY A 59 -5.51 -7.82 -14.44
CA GLY A 59 -5.68 -9.11 -15.10
C GLY A 59 -6.55 -10.02 -14.23
N ASP A 60 -7.15 -11.03 -14.87
CA ASP A 60 -7.85 -12.14 -14.21
C ASP A 60 -8.94 -11.76 -13.19
N TYR A 61 -9.85 -10.86 -13.57
CA TYR A 61 -11.03 -10.56 -12.76
C TYR A 61 -12.11 -11.65 -12.96
N GLU A 62 -12.47 -12.35 -11.89
CA GLU A 62 -13.60 -13.29 -11.88
C GLU A 62 -14.91 -12.51 -11.70
N ALA A 63 -15.78 -12.56 -12.70
CA ALA A 63 -17.12 -11.99 -12.59
C ALA A 63 -18.09 -12.91 -11.85
N ASP A 64 -19.28 -12.40 -11.51
CA ASP A 64 -20.33 -13.13 -10.80
C ASP A 64 -20.83 -14.39 -11.53
N ASP A 65 -20.53 -14.54 -12.83
CA ASP A 65 -20.85 -15.72 -13.64
C ASP A 65 -19.72 -16.79 -13.65
N GLY A 66 -18.63 -16.56 -12.91
CA GLY A 66 -17.46 -17.44 -12.84
C GLY A 66 -16.54 -17.36 -14.06
N GLN A 67 -16.77 -16.42 -14.99
CA GLN A 67 -15.82 -16.17 -16.07
C GLN A 67 -14.69 -15.27 -15.60
N ILE A 68 -13.46 -15.68 -15.91
CA ILE A 68 -12.26 -14.88 -15.71
C ILE A 68 -12.07 -14.00 -16.94
N TYR A 69 -12.26 -12.69 -16.77
CA TYR A 69 -12.00 -11.70 -17.79
C TYR A 69 -10.50 -11.36 -17.82
N LYS A 70 -9.98 -11.26 -19.05
CA LYS A 70 -8.55 -11.38 -19.32
C LYS A 70 -7.73 -10.16 -18.91
N ASP A 71 -8.22 -8.97 -19.21
CA ASP A 71 -7.59 -7.68 -18.89
C ASP A 71 -8.70 -6.61 -18.83
N TYR A 72 -8.63 -5.71 -17.85
CA TYR A 72 -9.53 -4.57 -17.72
C TYR A 72 -8.73 -3.32 -17.39
N GLU A 73 -9.00 -2.22 -18.10
CA GLU A 73 -8.36 -0.93 -17.93
C GLU A 73 -9.39 0.08 -17.45
N GLU A 74 -9.08 0.79 -16.37
CA GLU A 74 -9.90 1.84 -15.80
C GLU A 74 -9.13 3.14 -15.68
N ASN A 75 -9.83 4.23 -15.98
CA ASN A 75 -9.31 5.59 -15.85
C ASN A 75 -10.29 6.45 -15.07
N VAL A 76 -9.78 7.16 -14.08
CA VAL A 76 -10.57 8.14 -13.33
C VAL A 76 -9.80 9.44 -13.27
N GLU A 77 -10.41 10.53 -13.74
CA GLU A 77 -9.92 11.89 -13.48
C GLU A 77 -10.97 12.69 -12.73
N ILE A 78 -10.55 13.40 -11.69
CA ILE A 78 -11.39 14.31 -10.91
C ILE A 78 -10.61 15.60 -10.71
N ARG A 79 -11.23 16.74 -11.07
CA ARG A 79 -10.66 18.07 -10.81
C ARG A 79 -11.64 18.92 -10.03
N ALA A 80 -11.12 19.60 -9.02
CA ALA A 80 -11.90 20.47 -8.16
C ALA A 80 -11.22 21.82 -7.95
N MET A 81 -11.98 22.90 -8.08
CA MET A 81 -11.48 24.26 -7.90
C MET A 81 -11.79 24.75 -6.49
N ARG A 82 -10.81 25.39 -5.84
CA ARG A 82 -10.97 26.01 -4.53
C ARG A 82 -11.98 27.16 -4.62
N ILE A 83 -12.89 27.21 -3.65
CA ILE A 83 -13.92 28.24 -3.52
C ILE A 83 -13.61 29.13 -2.32
N GLY A 84 -13.29 30.40 -2.59
CA GLY A 84 -13.01 31.39 -1.55
C GLY A 84 -11.63 31.22 -0.91
N SER A 85 -11.49 31.70 0.33
CA SER A 85 -10.22 31.70 1.08
C SER A 85 -10.04 30.49 2.00
N GLY A 86 -10.96 29.53 1.99
CA GLY A 86 -10.90 28.32 2.82
C GLY A 86 -10.44 27.09 2.05
N ASP A 87 -10.33 25.94 2.73
CA ASP A 87 -10.01 24.62 2.15
C ASP A 87 -11.23 23.91 1.58
N VAL A 88 -12.06 24.65 0.85
CA VAL A 88 -13.30 24.16 0.26
C VAL A 88 -13.15 24.10 -1.25
N PHE A 89 -13.51 22.97 -1.85
CA PHE A 89 -13.33 22.66 -3.26
C PHE A 89 -14.65 22.26 -3.90
N ARG A 90 -14.88 22.75 -5.11
CA ARG A 90 -16.01 22.34 -5.94
C ARG A 90 -15.48 21.52 -7.11
N ILE A 91 -15.97 20.30 -7.26
CA ILE A 91 -15.65 19.48 -8.43
C ILE A 91 -16.17 20.20 -9.67
N ILE A 92 -15.28 20.42 -10.64
CA ILE A 92 -15.55 21.13 -11.89
C ILE A 92 -15.44 20.21 -13.11
N HIS A 93 -14.74 19.09 -12.97
CA HIS A 93 -14.54 18.11 -14.03
C HIS A 93 -14.40 16.71 -13.44
N MET A 94 -14.96 15.74 -14.14
CA MET A 94 -14.86 14.33 -13.81
C MET A 94 -14.92 13.51 -15.09
N GLU A 95 -14.02 12.54 -15.21
CA GLU A 95 -13.95 11.60 -16.31
C GLU A 95 -13.83 10.18 -15.74
N LEU A 96 -14.64 9.27 -16.26
CA LEU A 96 -14.61 7.85 -15.92
C LEU A 96 -14.48 7.08 -17.24
N ASP A 97 -13.41 6.31 -17.40
CA ASP A 97 -13.11 5.50 -18.59
C ASP A 97 -13.21 6.27 -19.91
N GLY A 98 -12.67 7.50 -19.93
CA GLY A 98 -12.71 8.38 -21.10
C GLY A 98 -14.05 9.08 -21.33
N GLN A 99 -15.05 8.87 -20.48
CA GLN A 99 -16.34 9.55 -20.55
C GLN A 99 -16.39 10.73 -19.58
N THR A 100 -16.44 11.94 -20.13
CA THR A 100 -16.64 13.15 -19.32
C THR A 100 -18.06 13.21 -18.77
N HIS A 101 -18.17 13.42 -17.46
CA HIS A 101 -19.46 13.57 -16.78
C HIS A 101 -19.65 15.02 -16.30
N HIS A 102 -20.89 15.50 -16.36
CA HIS A 102 -21.21 16.84 -15.91
C HIS A 102 -21.04 16.99 -14.40
N ALA A 103 -20.18 17.92 -13.98
CA ALA A 103 -19.92 18.29 -12.59
C ALA A 103 -21.15 18.85 -11.81
N GLY A 104 -22.30 18.99 -12.46
CA GLY A 104 -23.57 19.36 -11.81
C GLY A 104 -24.35 18.18 -11.23
N ASN A 105 -24.02 16.94 -11.59
CA ASN A 105 -24.75 15.76 -11.12
C ASN A 105 -24.10 15.19 -9.85
N GLN A 106 -24.73 15.45 -8.70
CA GLN A 106 -24.24 14.99 -7.40
C GLN A 106 -24.07 13.47 -7.31
N ALA A 107 -25.01 12.69 -7.85
CA ALA A 107 -24.95 11.24 -7.77
C ALA A 107 -23.75 10.69 -8.56
N MET A 108 -23.46 11.28 -9.72
CA MET A 108 -22.27 10.91 -10.50
C MET A 108 -20.98 11.30 -9.79
N ILE A 109 -20.95 12.45 -9.12
CA ILE A 109 -19.77 12.88 -8.37
C ILE A 109 -19.48 11.89 -7.24
N GLU A 110 -20.48 11.56 -6.45
CA GLU A 110 -20.32 10.61 -5.35
C GLU A 110 -19.92 9.22 -5.86
N LEU A 111 -20.51 8.76 -6.97
CA LEU A 111 -20.09 7.53 -7.63
C LEU A 111 -18.62 7.58 -8.06
N GLY A 112 -18.17 8.66 -8.71
CA GLY A 112 -16.79 8.83 -9.14
C GLY A 112 -15.81 8.84 -7.97
N LEU A 113 -16.15 9.49 -6.86
CA LEU A 113 -15.35 9.46 -5.63
C LEU A 113 -15.28 8.06 -5.03
N CYS A 114 -16.39 7.31 -5.01
CA CYS A 114 -16.42 5.93 -4.54
C CYS A 114 -15.62 4.97 -5.44
N ILE A 115 -15.70 5.14 -6.76
CA ILE A 115 -14.87 4.38 -7.71
C ILE A 115 -13.40 4.69 -7.41
N PHE A 116 -13.02 5.97 -7.37
CA PHE A 116 -11.64 6.38 -7.07
C PHE A 116 -11.14 5.75 -5.76
N HIS A 117 -11.96 5.77 -4.71
CA HIS A 117 -11.65 5.13 -3.42
C HIS A 117 -11.35 3.64 -3.56
N SER A 118 -12.26 2.88 -4.18
CA SER A 118 -12.05 1.44 -4.34
C SER A 118 -10.77 1.16 -5.12
N ARG A 119 -10.49 1.97 -6.14
CA ARG A 119 -9.31 1.77 -6.99
C ARG A 119 -8.01 2.15 -6.30
N ILE A 120 -7.97 3.25 -5.55
CA ILE A 120 -6.75 3.65 -4.84
C ILE A 120 -6.37 2.62 -3.77
N VAL A 121 -7.35 2.01 -3.09
CA VAL A 121 -7.11 0.99 -2.08
C VAL A 121 -6.48 -0.24 -2.72
N ASP A 122 -7.04 -0.72 -3.84
CA ASP A 122 -6.47 -1.85 -4.58
C ASP A 122 -5.02 -1.55 -5.04
N ILE A 123 -4.74 -0.31 -5.47
CA ILE A 123 -3.39 0.13 -5.85
C ILE A 123 -2.44 0.15 -4.64
N GLN A 124 -2.90 0.63 -3.49
CA GLN A 124 -2.14 0.65 -2.24
C GLN A 124 -1.82 -0.78 -1.77
N GLU A 125 -2.76 -1.71 -1.87
CA GLU A 125 -2.55 -3.12 -1.54
C GLU A 125 -1.50 -3.76 -2.47
N GLY A 126 -1.60 -3.51 -3.77
CA GLY A 126 -0.59 -3.94 -4.74
C GLY A 126 0.80 -3.38 -4.44
N ALA A 127 0.88 -2.09 -4.11
CA ALA A 127 2.15 -1.43 -3.76
C ALA A 127 2.76 -2.00 -2.47
N ALA A 128 1.93 -2.29 -1.46
CA ALA A 128 2.36 -2.91 -0.22
C ALA A 128 2.90 -4.33 -0.44
N ALA A 129 2.22 -5.14 -1.26
CA ALA A 129 2.68 -6.48 -1.63
C ALA A 129 4.05 -6.44 -2.33
N GLN A 130 4.21 -5.54 -3.30
CA GLN A 130 5.47 -5.34 -4.03
C GLN A 130 6.63 -4.91 -3.09
N TYR A 131 6.34 -4.04 -2.12
CA TYR A 131 7.31 -3.63 -1.11
C TYR A 131 7.78 -4.80 -0.24
N ILE A 132 6.85 -5.66 0.19
CA ILE A 132 7.14 -6.85 1.00
C ILE A 132 8.00 -7.84 0.20
N GLU A 133 7.63 -8.14 -1.04
CA GLU A 133 8.40 -9.04 -1.91
C GLU A 133 9.83 -8.54 -2.11
N SER A 134 9.98 -7.24 -2.38
CA SER A 134 11.30 -6.60 -2.53
C SER A 134 12.14 -6.70 -1.25
N ALA A 135 11.54 -6.45 -0.08
CA ALA A 135 12.24 -6.56 1.20
C ALA A 135 12.64 -8.01 1.54
N MET A 136 11.81 -9.00 1.16
CA MET A 136 12.13 -10.42 1.30
C MET A 136 13.27 -10.85 0.39
N ALA A 137 13.30 -10.38 -0.86
CA ALA A 137 14.40 -10.65 -1.80
C ALA A 137 15.75 -10.13 -1.28
N VAL A 138 15.78 -8.89 -0.75
CA VAL A 138 16.99 -8.31 -0.13
C VAL A 138 17.47 -9.14 1.06
N ASN A 139 16.55 -9.60 1.92
CA ASN A 139 16.91 -10.45 3.05
C ASN A 139 17.45 -11.83 2.63
N ALA A 140 16.92 -12.41 1.55
CA ALA A 140 17.42 -13.67 1.00
C ALA A 140 18.82 -13.52 0.38
N GLU A 141 19.07 -12.42 -0.35
CA GLU A 141 20.40 -12.11 -0.90
C GLU A 141 21.44 -11.85 0.20
N ALA A 142 21.05 -11.19 1.29
CA ALA A 142 21.93 -10.98 2.45
C ALA A 142 22.28 -12.29 3.21
N GLN A 143 21.42 -13.32 3.13
CA GLN A 143 21.68 -14.64 3.73
C GLN A 143 22.47 -15.58 2.81
N SER A 144 22.48 -15.33 1.50
CA SER A 144 23.20 -16.15 0.50
C SER A 144 24.74 -16.22 0.69
N PRO A 145 25.48 -15.14 1.05
CA PRO A 145 26.91 -15.24 1.32
C PRO A 145 27.22 -15.98 2.64
N VAL A 146 26.28 -16.03 3.59
CA VAL A 146 26.50 -16.72 4.87
C VAL A 146 26.48 -18.24 4.68
N LEU A 147 25.60 -18.77 3.82
CA LEU A 147 25.54 -20.21 3.54
C LEU A 147 26.69 -20.72 2.65
N GLY A 148 27.30 -19.86 1.83
CA GLY A 148 28.53 -20.18 1.09
C GLY A 148 29.73 -20.44 2.01
N HIS A 149 29.89 -19.60 3.05
CA HIS A 149 30.98 -19.74 4.02
C HIS A 149 30.79 -20.88 5.05
N PHE A 150 29.57 -21.39 5.24
CA PHE A 150 29.35 -22.58 6.06
C PHE A 150 29.68 -23.90 5.33
N ARG A 151 29.60 -23.94 4.00
CA ARG A 151 29.94 -25.13 3.20
C ARG A 151 31.44 -25.30 3.00
N GLU A 152 32.20 -24.22 2.88
CA GLU A 152 33.66 -24.28 2.71
C GLU A 152 34.42 -24.67 3.99
N ASN A 153 33.78 -24.62 5.16
CA ASN A 153 34.40 -24.95 6.45
C ASN A 153 34.15 -26.41 6.92
N MET A 154 33.48 -27.26 6.12
CA MET A 154 33.25 -28.68 6.47
C MET A 154 34.34 -29.64 5.95
N ASP A 155 35.44 -29.13 5.40
CA ASP A 155 36.60 -29.94 4.98
C ASP A 155 37.77 -29.91 5.99
N PHE A 156 37.51 -29.49 7.23
CA PHE A 156 38.51 -29.56 8.30
C PHE A 156 38.53 -30.94 8.97
N SER A 157 39.58 -31.69 8.65
CA SER A 157 40.02 -32.89 9.38
C SER A 157 40.17 -32.61 10.88
N PRO A 158 39.88 -33.58 11.77
CA PRO A 158 39.74 -33.32 13.20
C PRO A 158 41.11 -33.15 13.86
N GLN A 159 41.49 -31.91 14.17
CA GLN A 159 42.50 -31.66 15.19
C GLN A 159 41.81 -31.25 16.49
N ARG A 160 42.10 -32.04 17.54
CA ARG A 160 41.62 -31.90 18.91
C ARG A 160 41.83 -30.46 19.41
N SER A 161 40.75 -29.72 19.63
CA SER A 161 40.76 -28.52 20.45
C SER A 161 39.97 -28.77 21.73
N THR A 162 40.63 -28.49 22.85
CA THR A 162 40.11 -28.55 24.21
C THR A 162 38.93 -27.61 24.37
N GLY A 163 37.75 -28.17 24.64
CA GLY A 163 36.53 -27.39 24.83
C GLY A 163 36.54 -26.58 26.11
N VAL A 164 36.20 -25.30 26.02
CA VAL A 164 35.76 -24.50 27.16
C VAL A 164 34.23 -24.54 27.17
N VAL A 165 33.66 -25.15 28.20
CA VAL A 165 32.21 -25.16 28.46
C VAL A 165 31.84 -23.89 29.21
N ILE A 166 31.08 -22.99 28.59
CA ILE A 166 30.45 -21.87 29.30
C ILE A 166 29.05 -22.31 29.70
N ALA A 167 28.84 -22.55 31.00
CA ALA A 167 27.53 -22.89 31.55
C ALA A 167 26.69 -21.62 31.72
N PHE A 168 25.52 -21.57 31.07
CA PHE A 168 24.50 -20.55 31.31
C PHE A 168 23.56 -21.03 32.43
N PRO A 169 23.46 -20.32 33.58
CA PRO A 169 22.47 -20.66 34.60
C PRO A 169 21.07 -20.24 34.15
N GLY A 170 20.26 -21.21 33.76
CA GLY A 170 18.83 -21.03 33.52
C GLY A 170 18.08 -20.59 34.78
N ARG A 171 17.30 -19.52 34.67
CA ARG A 171 16.23 -19.08 35.59
C ARG A 171 15.00 -18.89 34.69
N ARG A 172 13.80 -19.44 34.90
CA ARG A 172 13.09 -20.06 36.03
C ARG A 172 11.90 -20.85 35.46
N ALA A 173 11.41 -21.85 36.18
CA ALA A 173 9.98 -22.17 36.34
C ALA A 173 9.85 -23.05 37.61
N GLU A 174 9.37 -22.47 38.72
CA GLU A 174 8.02 -22.68 39.30
C GLU A 174 7.91 -23.89 40.25
N GLY A 175 7.40 -23.64 41.45
CA GLY A 175 7.16 -24.67 42.47
C GLY A 175 6.45 -24.09 43.69
N HIS A 176 5.12 -24.08 43.63
CA HIS A 176 4.19 -23.86 44.75
C HIS A 176 4.54 -24.66 46.01
N LYS A 177 4.36 -24.06 47.20
CA LYS A 177 3.59 -24.66 48.31
C LYS A 177 3.25 -23.65 49.43
N GLN A 178 1.97 -23.64 49.79
CA GLN A 178 1.35 -22.95 50.93
C GLN A 178 1.87 -23.50 52.28
N LYS A 179 1.88 -22.66 53.32
CA LYS A 179 0.89 -22.69 54.43
C LYS A 179 1.31 -21.74 55.55
N GLY A 180 0.33 -20.97 56.03
CA GLY A 180 0.42 -20.32 57.33
C GLY A 180 0.39 -21.35 58.46
N LEU A 181 1.10 -21.02 59.54
CA LEU A 181 0.85 -21.56 60.86
C LEU A 181 1.09 -20.43 61.87
N THR A 182 0.03 -20.16 62.63
CA THR A 182 -0.10 -19.22 63.73
C THR A 182 0.88 -19.54 64.86
N VAL A 183 1.46 -18.49 65.48
CA VAL A 183 1.33 -18.19 66.92
C VAL A 183 1.33 -16.67 67.06
#